data_AF-A0A814FQM9-F1
#
_entry.id   AF-A0A814FQM9-F1
#
_cell.length_a   1.000
_cell.length_b   1.000
_cell.length_c   1.000
_cell.angle_alpha   90.00
_cell.angle_beta   90.00
_cell.angle_gamma   90.00
#
_symmetry.space_group_name_H-M   'P 1'
#
loop_
_entity.id
_entity.type
_entity.pdbx_description
1 polymer ?
#
loop_
_entity_poly.entity_id
_entity_poly.type
_entity_poly.pdbx_seq_one_letter_code
_entity_poly.pdbx_strand_id
1 'polypeptide(L)'
;MVVHSFYVINRSGGLIFSYEHSIPKIELEKTFSYPLDFVLKQGQKGVAVEFGQRDGIKVGHTILSINGVPTRGNNIDFSSPSPSANTDDDQPATTSTSHDVIEYLSDPVNYPVTIKFGRTRLNGNEKLILASIFHSMYAIACQLSPELNSTGIRELETDQFKLNCFQSVTGSKFIALTDIKQVNVDALLKRSYELYSDYALKNPFYSVEQPIWCPLFQESVKQAIDSLEKTGLPNA
;
A
#
# COMPACT_ATOMS: atom_id res chain seq x y z
N MET A 1 -15.35 -9.33 -4.79
CA MET A 1 -15.31 -8.45 -5.98
C MET A 1 -15.14 -7.04 -5.47
N VAL A 2 -13.89 -6.58 -5.46
CA VAL A 2 -13.47 -5.36 -4.79
C VAL A 2 -12.41 -4.68 -5.64
N VAL A 3 -12.45 -3.35 -5.70
CA VAL A 3 -11.36 -2.53 -6.22
C VAL A 3 -10.49 -2.12 -5.03
N HIS A 4 -9.21 -2.46 -5.07
CA HIS A 4 -8.29 -2.12 -3.99
C HIS A 4 -7.86 -0.67 -4.05
N SER A 5 -7.41 -0.24 -5.23
CA SER A 5 -6.86 1.09 -5.44
C SER A 5 -6.90 1.49 -6.90
N PHE A 6 -6.94 2.79 -7.15
CA PHE A 6 -6.95 3.39 -8.47
C PHE A 6 -5.86 4.47 -8.58
N TYR A 7 -5.14 4.49 -9.69
CA TYR A 7 -4.04 5.41 -9.93
C TYR A 7 -4.15 6.04 -11.31
N VAL A 8 -3.74 7.30 -11.43
CA VAL A 8 -3.56 7.99 -12.71
C VAL A 8 -2.12 8.47 -12.81
N ILE A 9 -1.45 8.02 -13.86
CA ILE A 9 -0.07 8.38 -14.17
C ILE A 9 -0.09 9.25 -15.43
N ASN A 10 0.63 10.36 -15.41
CA ASN A 10 0.76 11.23 -16.58
C ASN A 10 1.65 10.58 -17.68
N ARG A 11 1.79 11.28 -18.80
CA ARG A 11 2.65 10.84 -19.91
C ARG A 11 4.12 10.68 -19.50
N SER A 12 4.61 11.51 -18.58
CA SER A 12 6.00 11.54 -18.10
C SER A 12 6.30 10.50 -17.02
N GLY A 13 5.33 9.69 -16.59
CA GLY A 13 5.51 8.67 -15.54
C GLY A 13 5.33 9.19 -14.10
N GLY A 14 4.83 10.42 -13.93
CA GLY A 14 4.48 11.00 -12.64
C GLY A 14 3.07 10.62 -12.21
N LEU A 15 2.90 10.28 -10.93
CA LEU A 15 1.60 10.03 -10.32
C LEU A 15 0.85 11.36 -10.11
N ILE A 16 -0.29 11.51 -10.77
CA ILE A 16 -1.13 12.73 -10.66
C ILE A 16 -2.41 12.50 -9.86
N PHE A 17 -2.81 11.24 -9.65
CA PHE A 17 -3.94 10.91 -8.80
C PHE A 17 -3.77 9.51 -8.21
N SER A 18 -4.11 9.35 -6.93
CA SER A 18 -4.20 8.05 -6.28
C SER A 18 -5.41 8.01 -5.37
N TYR A 19 -6.18 6.94 -5.46
CA TYR A 19 -7.31 6.66 -4.60
C TYR A 19 -7.19 5.25 -4.03
N GLU A 20 -7.26 5.15 -2.71
CA GLU A 20 -7.31 3.86 -2.01
C GLU A 20 -8.73 3.62 -1.56
N HIS A 21 -9.30 2.48 -1.93
CA HIS A 21 -10.70 2.16 -1.65
C HIS A 21 -10.80 1.11 -0.54
N SER A 22 -10.35 -0.11 -0.82
CA SER A 22 -10.41 -1.22 0.11
C SER A 22 -9.06 -1.96 0.17
N ILE A 23 -8.26 -1.59 1.16
CA ILE A 23 -6.99 -2.26 1.44
C ILE A 23 -7.22 -3.27 2.57
N PRO A 24 -7.10 -4.59 2.30
CA PRO A 24 -7.24 -5.59 3.34
C PRO A 24 -6.17 -5.38 4.41
N LYS A 25 -6.59 -5.31 5.68
CA LYS A 25 -5.66 -5.32 6.82
C LYS A 25 -5.20 -6.75 7.03
N ILE A 26 -3.97 -7.04 6.60
CA ILE A 26 -3.31 -8.31 6.89
C ILE A 26 -2.54 -8.11 8.18
N GLU A 27 -3.11 -8.57 9.29
CA GLU A 27 -2.49 -8.55 10.60
C GLU A 27 -2.48 -10.00 11.13
N LEU A 28 -1.32 -10.45 11.60
CA LEU A 28 -1.12 -11.78 12.15
C LEU A 28 -0.39 -11.66 13.48
N GLU A 29 -1.01 -12.13 14.55
CA GLU A 29 -0.42 -12.11 15.88
C GLU A 29 -0.11 -13.53 16.33
N LYS A 30 1.12 -13.77 16.77
CA LYS A 30 1.56 -15.09 17.23
C LYS A 30 2.62 -14.97 18.31
N THR A 31 2.62 -15.93 19.22
CA THR A 31 3.64 -16.07 20.27
C THR A 31 4.76 -17.00 19.81
N PHE A 32 6.00 -16.59 20.06
CA PHE A 32 7.22 -17.30 19.68
C PHE A 32 8.08 -17.62 20.90
N SER A 33 8.86 -18.68 20.76
CA SER A 33 9.93 -19.08 21.68
C SER A 33 11.28 -18.77 21.05
N TYR A 34 12.35 -18.75 21.85
CA TYR A 34 13.70 -18.55 21.35
C TYR A 34 14.28 -19.85 20.77
N PRO A 35 15.03 -19.81 19.65
CA PRO A 35 15.23 -18.68 18.75
C PRO A 35 14.06 -18.51 17.76
N LEU A 36 13.97 -17.34 17.11
CA LEU A 36 13.03 -17.13 16.01
C LEU A 36 13.40 -17.97 14.79
N ASP A 37 12.40 -18.56 14.14
CA ASP A 37 12.55 -19.39 12.94
C ASP A 37 12.75 -18.58 11.63
N PHE A 38 12.79 -17.25 11.72
CA PHE A 38 12.88 -16.35 10.57
C PHE A 38 13.88 -15.22 10.85
N VAL A 39 14.47 -14.70 9.76
CA VAL A 39 15.45 -13.63 9.81
C VAL A 39 14.76 -12.30 9.65
N LEU A 40 15.04 -11.40 10.59
CA LEU A 40 14.53 -10.04 10.61
C LEU A 40 15.58 -9.06 10.12
N LYS A 41 15.13 -8.02 9.41
CA LYS A 41 15.98 -6.93 8.92
C LYS A 41 15.36 -5.60 9.25
N GLN A 42 16.18 -4.66 9.70
CA GLN A 42 15.78 -3.27 9.83
C GLN A 42 15.57 -2.65 8.44
N GLY A 43 14.36 -2.14 8.20
CA GLY A 43 14.00 -1.40 7.00
C GLY A 43 13.63 0.04 7.33
N GLN A 44 13.29 0.83 6.29
CA GLN A 44 12.87 2.22 6.49
C GLN A 44 11.55 2.37 7.25
N LYS A 45 10.69 1.34 7.21
CA LYS A 45 9.37 1.34 7.86
C LYS A 45 9.31 0.54 9.15
N GLY A 46 10.46 0.08 9.63
CA GLY A 46 10.55 -0.82 10.76
C GLY A 46 11.19 -2.15 10.40
N VAL A 47 11.15 -3.06 11.38
CA VAL A 47 11.75 -4.39 11.24
C VAL A 47 10.83 -5.29 10.44
N ALA A 48 11.34 -5.80 9.31
CA ALA A 48 10.61 -6.66 8.40
C ALA A 48 11.24 -8.05 8.31
N VAL A 49 10.41 -9.03 7.99
CA VAL A 49 10.85 -10.41 7.74
C VAL A 49 11.58 -10.46 6.39
N GLU A 50 12.88 -10.75 6.43
CA GLU A 50 13.73 -10.91 5.23
C GLU A 50 13.70 -12.35 4.71
N PHE A 51 13.74 -13.33 5.61
CA PHE A 51 13.76 -14.75 5.25
C PHE A 51 12.97 -15.62 6.24
N GLY A 52 12.38 -16.71 5.73
CA GLY A 52 11.56 -17.63 6.52
C GLY A 52 10.07 -17.29 6.45
N GLN A 53 9.30 -18.12 5.73
CA GLN A 53 7.84 -18.02 5.68
C GLN A 53 7.24 -19.17 6.46
N ARG A 54 6.50 -18.87 7.53
CA ARG A 54 5.86 -19.88 8.38
C ARG A 54 4.57 -19.33 8.96
N ASP A 55 3.56 -20.20 9.10
CA ASP A 55 2.31 -19.88 9.81
C ASP A 55 1.57 -18.63 9.31
N GLY A 56 1.67 -18.34 8.01
CA GLY A 56 1.06 -17.16 7.37
C GLY A 56 1.92 -15.89 7.41
N ILE A 57 3.08 -15.92 8.07
CA ILE A 57 4.09 -14.86 8.01
C ILE A 57 4.79 -14.96 6.66
N LYS A 58 4.73 -13.89 5.86
CA LYS A 58 5.38 -13.81 4.55
C LYS A 58 6.55 -12.83 4.60
N VAL A 59 7.51 -13.03 3.70
CA VAL A 59 8.62 -12.08 3.50
C VAL A 59 8.04 -10.69 3.18
N GLY A 60 8.61 -9.66 3.80
CA GLY A 60 8.15 -8.28 3.71
C GLY A 60 7.05 -7.89 4.70
N HIS A 61 6.52 -8.82 5.51
CA HIS A 61 5.72 -8.43 6.67
C HIS A 61 6.58 -7.67 7.68
N THR A 62 6.08 -6.54 8.14
CA THR A 62 6.73 -5.69 9.16
C THR A 62 6.14 -6.02 10.52
N ILE A 63 6.95 -5.96 11.55
CA ILE A 63 6.48 -6.02 12.94
C ILE A 63 5.72 -4.72 13.23
N LEU A 64 4.51 -4.86 13.77
CA LEU A 64 3.63 -3.75 14.15
C LEU A 64 3.61 -3.54 15.66
N SER A 65 3.66 -4.63 16.43
CA SER A 65 3.72 -4.59 17.88
C SER A 65 4.38 -5.83 18.45
N ILE A 66 4.97 -5.68 19.63
CA ILE A 66 5.56 -6.77 20.42
C ILE A 66 4.95 -6.71 21.82
N ASN A 67 4.41 -7.83 22.31
CA ASN A 67 3.73 -7.95 23.60
C ASN A 67 2.62 -6.88 23.80
N GLY A 68 1.91 -6.53 22.71
CA GLY A 68 0.89 -5.49 22.70
C GLY A 68 1.42 -4.05 22.64
N VAL A 69 2.74 -3.83 22.73
CA VAL A 69 3.37 -2.51 22.62
C VAL A 69 3.69 -2.22 21.15
N PRO A 70 3.18 -1.13 20.55
CA PRO A 70 3.40 -0.82 19.14
C PRO A 70 4.86 -0.41 18.88
N THR A 71 5.41 -0.88 17.76
CA THR A 71 6.76 -0.51 17.32
C THR A 71 6.74 0.83 16.59
N ARG A 72 7.73 1.69 16.86
CA ARG A 72 7.94 2.97 16.17
C ARG A 72 9.18 2.87 15.31
N GLY A 73 8.97 2.53 14.04
CA GLY A 73 10.07 2.22 13.13
C GLY A 73 10.83 1.00 13.63
N ASN A 74 12.12 1.15 13.92
CA ASN A 74 12.98 0.06 14.39
C ASN A 74 13.02 -0.10 15.91
N ASN A 75 12.34 0.79 16.65
CA ASN A 75 12.40 0.82 18.11
C ASN A 75 11.06 0.45 18.73
N ILE A 76 11.13 0.00 19.98
CA ILE A 76 9.99 -0.24 20.85
C ILE A 76 10.16 0.54 22.14
N ASP A 77 9.12 1.29 22.53
CA ASP A 77 9.13 2.12 23.73
C ASP A 77 8.31 1.42 24.81
N PHE A 78 8.96 0.80 25.79
CA PHE A 78 8.25 0.24 26.94
C PHE A 78 7.96 1.34 27.95
N SER A 79 6.68 1.55 28.26
CA SER A 79 6.29 2.42 29.36
C SER A 79 6.28 1.63 30.67
N SER A 80 7.27 1.85 31.53
CA SER A 80 7.22 1.36 32.91
C SER A 80 6.73 2.48 33.84
N PRO A 81 5.86 2.18 34.82
CA PRO A 81 5.54 3.14 35.88
C PRO A 81 6.79 3.41 36.73
N SER A 82 7.21 4.68 36.80
CA SER A 82 8.39 5.07 37.59
C SER A 82 8.08 5.09 39.09
N PRO A 83 8.94 4.53 39.98
CA PRO A 83 8.69 4.49 41.41
C PRO A 83 8.99 5.79 42.18
N SER A 84 9.49 6.85 41.56
CA SER A 84 9.87 8.08 42.28
C SER A 84 8.75 9.12 42.26
N ALA A 85 7.89 9.03 43.27
CA ALA A 85 7.18 10.20 43.79
C ALA A 85 8.23 11.23 44.25
N ASN A 86 8.10 12.48 43.80
CA ASN A 86 8.18 13.66 44.67
C ASN A 86 7.78 14.92 43.88
N THR A 87 6.84 15.66 44.48
CA THR A 87 6.44 17.07 44.26
C THR A 87 5.36 17.36 43.20
N ASP A 88 4.14 17.52 43.72
CA ASP A 88 3.12 18.57 43.46
C ASP A 88 2.51 18.83 42.08
N ASP A 89 2.84 18.09 41.01
CA ASP A 89 2.09 18.19 39.74
C ASP A 89 1.34 16.89 39.41
N ASP A 90 0.03 17.03 39.16
CA ASP A 90 -1.00 15.98 39.00
C ASP A 90 -0.90 15.18 37.67
N GLN A 91 0.32 14.85 37.23
CA GLN A 91 0.56 14.07 36.01
C GLN A 91 1.56 12.93 36.27
N PRO A 92 1.21 11.64 36.05
CA PRO A 92 2.13 10.54 36.28
C PRO A 92 3.32 10.60 35.31
N ALA A 93 4.52 10.83 35.84
CA ALA A 93 5.76 10.79 35.08
C ALA A 93 6.05 9.35 34.64
N THR A 94 5.81 9.04 33.36
CA THR A 94 6.15 7.75 32.76
C THR A 94 7.55 7.82 32.16
N THR A 95 8.48 6.97 32.61
CA THR A 95 9.78 6.83 31.96
C THR A 95 9.65 5.78 30.85
N SER A 96 9.81 6.20 29.60
CA SER A 96 9.82 5.32 28.43
C SER A 96 11.24 4.87 28.12
N THR A 97 11.54 3.57 28.22
CA THR A 97 12.81 3.02 27.73
C THR A 97 12.64 2.59 26.28
N SER A 98 13.42 3.20 25.38
CA SER A 98 13.44 2.84 23.96
C SER A 98 14.49 1.76 23.74
N HIS A 99 14.07 0.63 23.18
CA HIS A 99 14.96 -0.49 22.82
C HIS A 99 14.88 -0.77 21.31
N ASP A 100 16.00 -1.15 20.70
CA ASP A 100 16.00 -1.63 19.32
C ASP A 100 15.29 -2.98 19.24
N VAL A 101 14.41 -3.16 18.27
CA VAL A 101 13.59 -4.37 18.13
C VAL A 101 14.44 -5.60 17.85
N ILE A 102 15.51 -5.49 17.04
CA ILE A 102 16.37 -6.64 16.75
C ILE A 102 17.17 -7.03 17.99
N GLU A 103 17.70 -6.05 18.73
CA GLU A 103 18.42 -6.29 19.98
C GLU A 103 17.51 -6.97 21.01
N TYR A 104 16.30 -6.43 21.23
CA TYR A 104 15.31 -6.99 22.15
C TYR A 104 14.94 -8.45 21.81
N LEU A 105 14.76 -8.77 20.53
CA LEU A 105 14.44 -10.12 20.07
C LEU A 105 15.64 -11.06 20.04
N SER A 106 16.87 -10.56 20.16
CA SER A 106 18.08 -11.38 20.22
C SER A 106 18.32 -11.96 21.61
N ASP A 107 17.78 -11.33 22.65
CA ASP A 107 17.93 -11.76 24.04
C ASP A 107 16.96 -12.90 24.42
N PRO A 108 17.46 -14.07 24.86
CA PRO A 108 16.61 -15.22 25.20
C PRO A 108 15.73 -14.98 26.44
N VAL A 109 16.10 -14.04 27.31
CA VAL A 109 15.36 -13.71 28.56
C VAL A 109 14.01 -13.06 28.26
N ASN A 110 13.85 -12.44 27.08
CA ASN A 110 12.64 -11.74 26.69
C ASN A 110 11.53 -12.67 26.15
N TYR A 111 11.80 -13.98 26.07
CA TYR A 111 10.88 -14.98 25.56
C TYR A 111 10.10 -15.66 26.70
N PRO A 112 8.83 -16.05 26.48
CA PRO A 112 8.08 -16.03 25.21
C PRO A 112 7.61 -14.62 24.81
N VAL A 113 7.62 -14.35 23.50
CA VAL A 113 7.28 -13.02 22.95
C VAL A 113 6.12 -13.13 21.96
N THR A 114 5.11 -12.27 22.10
CA THR A 114 3.99 -12.17 21.16
C THR A 114 4.26 -11.07 20.14
N ILE A 115 4.40 -11.43 18.87
CA ILE A 115 4.71 -10.50 17.79
C ILE A 115 3.51 -10.40 16.87
N LYS A 116 3.08 -9.16 16.60
CA LYS A 116 2.07 -8.85 15.61
C LYS A 116 2.74 -8.38 14.33
N PHE A 117 2.57 -9.14 13.26
CA PHE A 117 3.03 -8.83 11.92
C PHE A 117 1.92 -8.20 11.10
N GLY A 118 2.30 -7.39 10.12
CA GLY A 118 1.38 -6.98 9.06
C GLY A 118 2.08 -6.31 7.90
N ARG A 119 1.29 -5.90 6.91
CA ARG A 119 1.80 -5.09 5.79
C ARG A 119 1.65 -3.61 6.10
N THR A 120 2.77 -2.89 6.03
CA THR A 120 2.75 -1.44 6.15
C THR A 120 2.09 -0.82 4.92
N ARG A 121 1.32 0.25 5.14
CA ARG A 121 0.71 1.00 4.04
C ARG A 121 1.78 1.69 3.21
N LEU A 122 1.48 1.89 1.93
CA LEU A 122 2.35 2.64 1.02
C LEU A 122 2.24 4.14 1.33
N ASN A 123 3.38 4.78 1.55
CA ASN A 123 3.46 6.23 1.70
C ASN A 123 3.35 6.93 0.32
N GLY A 124 3.03 8.22 0.30
CA GLY A 124 2.93 9.03 -0.93
C GLY A 124 4.17 8.94 -1.82
N ASN A 125 5.37 9.01 -1.22
CA ASN A 125 6.63 8.91 -1.95
C ASN A 125 6.82 7.54 -2.62
N GLU A 126 6.43 6.46 -1.96
CA GLU A 126 6.53 5.12 -2.54
C GLU A 126 5.53 4.93 -3.67
N LYS A 127 4.34 5.51 -3.56
CA LYS A 127 3.37 5.51 -4.66
C LYS A 127 3.93 6.25 -5.89
N LEU A 128 4.63 7.36 -5.69
CA LEU A 128 5.33 8.07 -6.76
C LEU A 128 6.38 7.18 -7.42
N ILE A 129 7.23 6.52 -6.62
CA ILE A 129 8.26 5.61 -7.12
C ILE A 129 7.63 4.44 -7.89
N LEU A 130 6.62 3.78 -7.34
CA LEU A 130 5.93 2.67 -7.98
C LEU A 130 5.26 3.07 -9.29
N ALA A 131 4.68 4.27 -9.36
CA ALA A 131 4.13 4.81 -10.61
C ALA A 131 5.21 4.98 -11.69
N SER A 132 6.37 5.53 -11.33
CA SER A 132 7.49 5.68 -12.26
C SER A 132 8.08 4.34 -12.71
N ILE A 133 8.17 3.37 -11.80
CA ILE A 133 8.60 1.99 -12.15
C ILE A 133 7.58 1.34 -13.10
N PHE A 134 6.29 1.49 -12.83
CA PHE A 134 5.27 0.95 -13.73
C PHE A 134 5.36 1.59 -15.12
N HIS A 135 5.62 2.89 -15.18
CA HIS A 135 5.79 3.61 -16.44
C HIS A 135 6.96 3.05 -17.28
N SER A 136 8.13 2.82 -16.65
CA SER A 136 9.27 2.23 -17.35
C SER A 136 9.00 0.79 -17.76
N MET A 137 8.38 -0.01 -16.88
CA MET A 137 7.97 -1.39 -17.18
C MET A 137 6.98 -1.46 -18.35
N TYR A 138 6.03 -0.53 -18.43
CA TYR A 138 5.10 -0.40 -19.55
C TYR A 138 5.83 -0.15 -20.88
N ALA A 139 6.82 0.75 -20.89
CA ALA A 139 7.61 1.06 -22.07
C ALA A 139 8.49 -0.12 -22.52
N ILE A 140 9.09 -0.83 -21.57
CA ILE A 140 9.88 -2.04 -21.84
C ILE A 140 9.01 -3.12 -22.47
N ALA A 141 7.78 -3.32 -21.97
CA ALA A 141 6.85 -4.28 -22.55
C ALA A 141 6.49 -3.96 -24.01
N CYS A 142 6.37 -2.68 -24.39
CA CYS A 142 6.21 -2.29 -25.79
C CYS A 142 7.43 -2.68 -26.64
N GLN A 143 8.64 -2.45 -26.13
CA GLN A 143 9.89 -2.67 -26.87
C GLN A 143 10.24 -4.15 -27.03
N LEU A 144 9.93 -4.96 -26.02
CA LEU A 144 10.19 -6.40 -26.04
C LEU A 144 9.14 -7.20 -26.81
N SER A 145 8.06 -6.57 -27.25
CA SER A 145 6.98 -7.29 -27.89
C SER A 145 7.38 -7.84 -29.26
N PRO A 146 7.13 -9.12 -29.54
CA PRO A 146 7.42 -9.72 -30.85
C PRO A 146 6.38 -9.35 -31.92
N GLU A 147 5.23 -8.79 -31.54
CA GLU A 147 4.09 -8.52 -32.44
C GLU A 147 4.02 -7.05 -32.88
N LEU A 148 3.74 -6.84 -34.18
CA LEU A 148 3.83 -5.54 -34.87
C LEU A 148 2.85 -4.44 -34.42
N ASN A 149 1.89 -4.74 -33.54
CA ASN A 149 0.91 -3.77 -33.02
C ASN A 149 0.70 -3.91 -31.51
N SER A 150 1.72 -4.37 -30.79
CA SER A 150 1.61 -4.51 -29.35
C SER A 150 1.61 -3.15 -28.66
N THR A 151 0.58 -2.93 -27.86
CA THR A 151 0.59 -1.88 -26.84
C THR A 151 1.40 -2.35 -25.62
N GLY A 152 1.64 -1.47 -24.66
CA GLY A 152 2.30 -1.86 -23.41
C GLY A 152 1.37 -2.70 -22.52
N ILE A 153 1.73 -2.80 -21.24
CA ILE A 153 1.06 -3.64 -20.26
C ILE A 153 -0.40 -3.23 -20.10
N ARG A 154 -1.33 -4.12 -20.48
CA ARG A 154 -2.77 -3.95 -20.27
C ARG A 154 -3.25 -4.60 -18.99
N GLU A 155 -2.74 -5.78 -18.69
CA GLU A 155 -3.12 -6.55 -17.51
C GLU A 155 -1.87 -7.17 -16.90
N LEU A 156 -1.79 -7.16 -15.57
CA LEU A 156 -0.77 -7.86 -14.79
C LEU A 156 -1.50 -8.62 -13.68
N GLU A 157 -1.47 -9.94 -13.76
CA GLU A 157 -2.14 -10.83 -12.81
C GLU A 157 -1.12 -11.41 -11.83
N THR A 158 -1.52 -11.45 -10.56
CA THR A 158 -0.78 -12.11 -9.48
C THR A 158 -1.69 -13.14 -8.80
N ASP A 159 -1.18 -13.84 -7.80
CA ASP A 159 -1.96 -14.80 -7.00
C ASP A 159 -3.04 -14.14 -6.13
N GLN A 160 -2.90 -12.86 -5.81
CA GLN A 160 -3.83 -12.14 -4.91
C GLN A 160 -4.65 -11.05 -5.59
N PHE A 161 -4.12 -10.42 -6.64
CA PHE A 161 -4.78 -9.29 -7.30
C PHE A 161 -4.46 -9.22 -8.79
N LYS A 162 -5.30 -8.50 -9.51
CA LYS A 162 -5.11 -8.14 -10.92
C LYS A 162 -4.97 -6.63 -11.05
N LEU A 163 -3.96 -6.19 -11.80
CA LEU A 163 -3.76 -4.79 -12.17
C LEU A 163 -4.17 -4.62 -13.63
N ASN A 164 -5.12 -3.73 -13.88
CA ASN A 164 -5.59 -3.39 -15.22
C ASN A 164 -5.14 -1.96 -15.56
N CYS A 165 -4.63 -1.75 -16.77
CA CYS A 165 -4.08 -0.50 -17.23
C CYS A 165 -4.66 -0.11 -18.60
N PHE A 166 -5.18 1.11 -18.67
CA PHE A 166 -5.65 1.76 -19.88
C PHE A 166 -4.80 2.99 -20.18
N GLN A 167 -4.25 3.09 -21.38
CA GLN A 167 -3.54 4.27 -21.85
C GLN A 167 -4.42 5.10 -22.79
N SER A 168 -4.54 6.40 -22.53
CA SER A 168 -5.20 7.34 -23.44
C SER A 168 -4.33 7.65 -24.66
N VAL A 169 -4.93 8.21 -25.71
CA VAL A 169 -4.21 8.68 -26.92
C VAL A 169 -3.17 9.76 -26.58
N THR A 170 -3.43 10.55 -25.54
CA THR A 170 -2.50 11.59 -25.04
C THR A 170 -1.35 11.03 -24.19
N GLY A 171 -1.39 9.74 -23.84
CA GLY A 171 -0.32 9.03 -23.14
C GLY A 171 -0.50 8.88 -21.63
N SER A 172 -1.56 9.45 -21.05
CA SER A 172 -1.94 9.27 -19.63
C SER A 172 -2.42 7.84 -19.40
N LYS A 173 -2.08 7.25 -18.24
CA LYS A 173 -2.38 5.86 -17.89
C LYS A 173 -3.29 5.83 -16.68
N PHE A 174 -4.38 5.08 -16.80
CA PHE A 174 -5.36 4.82 -15.77
C PHE A 174 -5.20 3.38 -15.32
N ILE A 175 -4.95 3.18 -14.03
CA ILE A 175 -4.58 1.89 -13.47
C ILE A 175 -5.54 1.57 -12.34
N ALA A 176 -6.13 0.38 -12.38
CA ALA A 176 -6.99 -0.14 -11.32
C ALA A 176 -6.42 -1.47 -10.80
N LEU A 177 -6.18 -1.55 -9.49
CA LEU A 177 -5.88 -2.80 -8.80
C LEU A 177 -7.18 -3.37 -8.27
N THR A 178 -7.50 -4.59 -8.67
CA THR A 178 -8.75 -5.27 -8.34
C THR A 178 -8.47 -6.69 -7.88
N ASP A 179 -9.47 -7.31 -7.27
CA ASP A 179 -9.52 -8.75 -7.11
C ASP A 179 -9.48 -9.45 -8.50
N ILE A 180 -8.93 -10.66 -8.57
CA ILE A 180 -8.77 -11.44 -9.81
C ILE A 180 -10.13 -11.74 -10.44
N LYS A 181 -11.16 -11.94 -9.61
CA LYS A 181 -12.53 -12.24 -10.04
C LYS A 181 -13.29 -11.01 -10.53
N GLN A 182 -12.72 -9.82 -10.39
CA GLN A 182 -13.41 -8.59 -10.79
C GLN A 182 -13.52 -8.52 -12.32
N VAL A 183 -14.75 -8.43 -12.80
CA VAL A 183 -15.06 -8.23 -14.22
C VAL A 183 -15.36 -6.76 -14.52
N ASN A 184 -15.37 -6.43 -15.82
CA ASN A 184 -15.76 -5.12 -16.35
C ASN A 184 -14.90 -3.93 -15.88
N VAL A 185 -13.64 -4.17 -15.56
CA VAL A 185 -12.70 -3.11 -15.13
C VAL A 185 -12.38 -2.15 -16.28
N ASP A 186 -12.38 -2.60 -17.54
CA ASP A 186 -12.19 -1.73 -18.72
C ASP A 186 -13.22 -0.61 -18.80
N ALA A 187 -14.48 -0.87 -18.42
CA ALA A 187 -15.52 0.15 -18.42
C ALA A 187 -15.24 1.24 -17.38
N LEU A 188 -14.76 0.86 -16.19
CA LEU A 188 -14.31 1.81 -15.17
C LEU A 188 -13.17 2.67 -15.71
N LEU A 189 -12.14 2.05 -16.29
CA LEU A 189 -10.97 2.77 -16.80
C LEU A 189 -11.34 3.79 -17.90
N LYS A 190 -12.21 3.40 -18.84
CA LYS A 190 -12.72 4.30 -19.89
C LYS A 190 -13.57 5.42 -19.29
N ARG A 191 -14.45 5.10 -18.34
CA ARG A 191 -15.27 6.11 -17.65
C ARG A 191 -14.40 7.10 -16.87
N SER A 192 -13.34 6.64 -16.22
CA SER A 192 -12.39 7.53 -15.54
C SER A 192 -11.66 8.47 -16.50
N TYR A 193 -11.39 8.04 -17.74
CA TYR A 193 -10.83 8.90 -18.78
C TYR A 193 -11.83 10.00 -19.23
N GLU A 194 -13.12 9.68 -19.34
CA GLU A 194 -14.17 10.68 -19.60
C GLU A 194 -14.22 11.71 -18.45
N LEU A 195 -14.25 11.25 -17.20
CA LEU A 195 -14.23 12.12 -16.02
C LEU A 195 -12.97 12.98 -15.96
N TYR A 196 -11.81 12.43 -16.34
CA TYR A 196 -10.56 13.19 -16.42
C TYR A 196 -10.66 14.30 -17.47
N SER A 197 -11.25 14.00 -18.63
CA SER A 197 -11.44 14.98 -19.69
C SER A 197 -12.39 16.11 -19.26
N ASP A 198 -13.46 15.77 -18.53
CA ASP A 198 -14.44 16.75 -18.05
C ASP A 198 -13.92 17.64 -16.92
N TYR A 199 -13.22 17.09 -15.93
CA TYR A 199 -12.84 17.86 -14.75
C TYR A 199 -11.42 18.44 -14.83
N ALA A 200 -10.49 17.76 -15.51
CA ALA A 200 -9.11 18.20 -15.61
C ALA A 200 -8.88 19.02 -16.89
N LEU A 201 -9.28 18.50 -18.06
CA LEU A 201 -8.96 19.14 -19.34
C LEU A 201 -9.87 20.33 -19.70
N LYS A 202 -11.09 20.42 -19.13
CA LYS A 202 -11.93 21.63 -19.28
C LYS A 202 -11.43 22.82 -18.48
N ASN A 203 -10.52 22.61 -17.53
CA ASN A 203 -9.91 23.72 -16.78
C ASN A 203 -8.71 24.28 -17.57
N PRO A 204 -8.80 25.48 -18.16
CA PRO A 204 -7.74 26.03 -19.01
C PRO A 204 -6.43 26.32 -18.26
N PHE A 205 -6.45 26.35 -16.93
CA PHE A 205 -5.27 26.57 -16.09
C PHE A 205 -4.66 25.28 -15.56
N TYR A 206 -5.26 24.12 -15.86
CA TYR A 206 -4.74 22.84 -15.40
C TYR A 206 -3.55 22.39 -16.23
N SER A 207 -2.42 22.12 -15.56
CA SER A 207 -1.24 21.52 -16.17
C SER A 207 -1.29 20.00 -16.00
N VAL A 208 -1.14 19.26 -17.11
CA VAL A 208 -1.23 17.78 -17.16
C VAL A 208 -0.24 17.07 -16.23
N GLU A 209 0.86 17.74 -15.88
CA GLU A 209 1.88 17.19 -14.99
C GLU A 209 1.57 17.38 -13.51
N GLN A 210 0.58 18.21 -13.17
CA GLN A 210 0.22 18.53 -11.79
C GLN A 210 -0.82 17.54 -11.23
N PRO A 211 -0.78 17.27 -9.92
CA PRO A 211 -1.77 16.44 -9.26
C PRO A 211 -3.20 16.99 -9.41
N ILE A 212 -4.16 16.07 -9.54
CA ILE A 212 -5.58 16.42 -9.69
C ILE A 212 -6.19 16.63 -8.30
N TRP A 213 -6.40 17.90 -7.94
CA TRP A 213 -7.03 18.28 -6.66
C TRP A 213 -8.54 18.55 -6.76
N CYS A 214 -9.15 18.40 -7.94
CA CYS A 214 -10.56 18.70 -8.13
C CYS A 214 -11.44 17.74 -7.30
N PRO A 215 -12.20 18.22 -6.30
CA PRO A 215 -13.00 17.35 -5.44
C PRO A 215 -14.10 16.61 -6.20
N LEU A 216 -14.70 17.25 -7.22
CA LEU A 216 -15.72 16.65 -8.08
C LEU A 216 -15.18 15.44 -8.85
N PHE A 217 -13.92 15.50 -9.28
CA PHE A 217 -13.27 14.35 -9.90
C PHE A 217 -13.10 13.21 -8.91
N GLN A 218 -12.63 13.49 -7.68
CA GLN A 218 -12.46 12.46 -6.65
C GLN A 218 -13.77 11.77 -6.31
N GLU A 219 -14.83 12.55 -6.11
CA GLU A 219 -16.16 12.03 -5.81
C GLU A 219 -16.72 11.20 -6.97
N SER A 220 -16.59 11.68 -8.20
CA SER A 220 -17.08 10.96 -9.38
C SER A 220 -16.34 9.65 -9.61
N VAL A 221 -15.02 9.62 -9.40
CA VAL A 221 -14.22 8.38 -9.48
C VAL A 221 -14.64 7.40 -8.40
N LYS A 222 -14.84 7.87 -7.16
CA LYS A 222 -15.35 7.05 -6.08
C LYS A 222 -16.72 6.43 -6.41
N GLN A 223 -17.66 7.23 -6.89
CA GLN A 223 -18.98 6.74 -7.31
C GLN A 223 -18.89 5.71 -8.45
N ALA A 224 -17.95 5.88 -9.39
CA ALA A 224 -17.73 4.93 -10.47
C ALA A 224 -17.18 3.59 -9.94
N ILE A 225 -16.26 3.62 -8.98
CA ILE A 225 -15.73 2.43 -8.29
C ILE A 225 -16.84 1.71 -7.52
N ASP A 226 -17.61 2.45 -6.71
CA ASP A 226 -18.72 1.89 -5.94
C ASP A 226 -19.79 1.24 -6.85
N SER A 227 -20.04 1.82 -8.02
CA SER A 227 -20.98 1.29 -9.01
C SER A 227 -20.47 0.00 -9.66
N LEU A 228 -19.15 -0.09 -9.92
CA LEU A 228 -18.52 -1.30 -10.44
C LEU A 228 -18.61 -2.46 -9.43
N GLU A 229 -18.37 -2.19 -8.15
CA GLU A 229 -18.47 -3.21 -7.10
C GLU A 229 -19.89 -3.76 -6.96
N LYS A 230 -20.91 -2.90 -7.08
CA LYS A 230 -22.32 -3.32 -7.08
C LYS A 230 -22.68 -4.19 -8.28
N THR A 231 -22.16 -3.87 -9.46
CA THR A 231 -22.43 -4.63 -10.69
C THR A 231 -21.66 -5.95 -10.71
N GLY A 232 -20.54 -6.03 -9.98
CA GLY A 232 -19.76 -7.25 -9.81
C GLY A 232 -20.40 -8.28 -8.88
N LEU A 233 -21.42 -7.96 -8.09
CA LEU A 233 -22.10 -8.99 -7.29
C LEU A 233 -22.93 -9.87 -8.26
N PRO A 234 -22.60 -11.15 -8.44
CA PRO A 234 -23.50 -12.05 -9.16
C PRO A 234 -24.81 -12.02 -8.38
N ASN A 235 -25.92 -11.74 -9.07
CA ASN A 235 -27.26 -11.79 -8.49
C ASN A 235 -27.36 -13.06 -7.64
N ALA A 236 -27.54 -12.89 -6.33
CA ALA A 236 -27.77 -13.97 -5.40
C ALA A 236 -29.08 -14.70 -5.73
#